data_AF-M6Y6B8-F1
#
_entry.id   AF-M6Y6B8-F1
#
_cell.length_a   1.000
_cell.length_b   1.000
_cell.length_c   1.000
_cell.angle_alpha   90.00
_cell.angle_beta   90.00
_cell.angle_gamma   90.00
#
_symmetry.space_group_name_H-M   'P 1'
#
loop_
_entity.id
_entity.type
_entity.pdbx_description
1 polymer ?
#
loop_
_entity_poly.entity_id
_entity_poly.type
_entity_poly.pdbx_seq_one_letter_code
_entity_poly.pdbx_strand_id
1 'polypeptide(L)'
;MLGILILQNGKLLFSKNHSAYVFLSGVLLGIACWYRQEVFILTSCLIFSTFTIKIFSEKKEPIKESRQILLFLSGFLLVFSIFVLYNFLNYGFLLGPRIILNKTIINFDLENKVSDIQSLLFAGKGRLGFLGYSPWYFFIVLFFIYKWKKTSQYVKIWILTFVSNLVLVSIFTPNNSNIDWGSRYLTCSVFIPLLLLSEIKISKNTFWFFQKNSKLKKTYKNETNLIKVKNIRIKENYKKIMLLGFLILILYSISVNFKMIQLMRKISIQLSEIQSEIPWDNSKIFITSKNSIANTFGLNYLSQTILLIKEPKDLIQILQSHPNEKFILIENKSDKPWSESIRNELANKLKITIIKYPKVHLRFTEIESH
;
A
#
# COMPACT_ATOMS: atom_id res chain seq x y z
N MET A 1 12.45 -3.39 -7.44
CA MET A 1 13.37 -4.38 -6.84
C MET A 1 14.57 -4.65 -7.73
N LEU A 2 14.39 -5.02 -9.01
CA LEU A 2 15.50 -5.34 -9.92
C LEU A 2 16.58 -4.24 -10.00
N GLY A 3 16.21 -2.97 -10.22
CA GLY A 3 17.18 -1.87 -10.21
C GLY A 3 17.99 -1.78 -8.91
N ILE A 4 17.32 -1.95 -7.77
CA ILE A 4 17.98 -1.92 -6.46
C ILE A 4 18.96 -3.09 -6.26
N LEU A 5 18.61 -4.28 -6.74
CA LEU A 5 19.52 -5.42 -6.72
C LEU A 5 20.75 -5.16 -7.60
N ILE A 6 20.59 -4.48 -8.74
CA ILE A 6 21.70 -4.07 -9.60
C ILE A 6 22.62 -3.05 -8.89
N LEU A 7 22.06 -2.14 -8.10
CA LEU A 7 22.84 -1.20 -7.28
C LEU A 7 23.58 -1.86 -6.12
N GLN A 8 23.14 -3.04 -5.69
CA GLN A 8 23.71 -3.75 -4.57
C GLN A 8 24.91 -4.59 -5.03
N ASN A 9 26.11 -4.20 -4.62
CA ASN A 9 27.31 -5.03 -4.76
C ASN A 9 27.81 -5.47 -3.37
N GLY A 10 27.32 -6.61 -2.91
CA GLY A 10 27.57 -7.07 -1.54
C GLY A 10 27.02 -6.09 -0.50
N LYS A 11 27.91 -5.48 0.29
CA LYS A 11 27.58 -4.56 1.40
C LYS A 11 27.80 -3.08 1.09
N LEU A 12 27.96 -2.73 -0.17
CA LEU A 12 28.14 -1.35 -0.61
C LEU A 12 27.05 -0.98 -1.62
N LEU A 13 26.50 0.22 -1.45
CA LEU A 13 25.56 0.83 -2.39
C LEU A 13 26.37 1.76 -3.30
N PHE A 14 26.16 1.73 -4.62
CA PHE A 14 26.88 2.60 -5.57
C PHE A 14 28.43 2.47 -5.56
N SER A 15 28.96 1.31 -5.17
CA SER A 15 30.40 1.05 -5.17
C SER A 15 30.72 -0.19 -6.02
N LYS A 16 31.80 -0.12 -6.79
CA LYS A 16 32.33 -1.21 -7.65
C LYS A 16 31.41 -1.71 -8.77
N ASN A 17 30.27 -1.09 -9.02
CA ASN A 17 29.41 -1.42 -10.16
C ASN A 17 29.87 -0.75 -11.45
N HIS A 18 29.68 -1.44 -12.58
CA HIS A 18 29.84 -0.82 -13.90
C HIS A 18 28.86 0.34 -14.05
N SER A 19 29.33 1.46 -14.61
CA SER A 19 28.56 2.67 -14.84
C SER A 19 27.25 2.41 -15.59
N ALA A 20 27.27 1.52 -16.58
CA ALA A 20 26.09 1.12 -17.35
C ALA A 20 25.00 0.48 -16.47
N TYR A 21 25.38 -0.38 -15.52
CA TYR A 21 24.44 -1.01 -14.60
C TYR A 21 23.84 -0.01 -13.61
N VAL A 22 24.63 0.95 -13.14
CA VAL A 22 24.15 2.02 -12.25
C VAL A 22 23.13 2.91 -12.98
N PHE A 23 23.43 3.28 -14.24
CA PHE A 23 22.51 4.02 -15.09
C PHE A 23 21.21 3.22 -15.36
N LEU A 24 21.34 1.94 -15.72
CA LEU A 24 20.19 1.05 -15.95
C LEU A 24 19.31 0.92 -14.70
N SER A 25 19.90 0.86 -13.50
CA SER A 25 19.11 0.90 -12.27
C SER A 25 18.29 2.18 -12.15
N GLY A 26 18.84 3.33 -12.53
CA GLY A 26 18.13 4.60 -12.56
C GLY A 26 16.93 4.53 -13.49
N VAL A 27 17.15 4.05 -14.72
CA VAL A 27 16.12 3.83 -15.73
C VAL A 27 15.00 2.92 -15.20
N LEU A 28 15.33 1.77 -14.60
CA LEU A 28 14.35 0.83 -14.05
C LEU A 28 13.50 1.44 -12.91
N LEU A 29 14.09 2.27 -12.05
CA LEU A 29 13.34 3.00 -11.03
C LEU A 29 12.48 4.11 -11.63
N GLY A 30 12.97 4.79 -12.68
CA GLY A 30 12.19 5.77 -13.44
C GLY A 30 10.97 5.15 -14.14
N ILE A 31 11.11 3.97 -14.74
CA ILE A 31 9.99 3.23 -15.34
C ILE A 31 8.96 2.88 -14.25
N ALA A 32 9.41 2.48 -13.06
CA ALA A 32 8.51 2.15 -11.97
C ALA A 32 7.64 3.36 -11.52
N CYS A 33 8.09 4.60 -11.73
CA CYS A 33 7.27 5.81 -11.49
C CYS A 33 6.03 5.90 -12.39
N TRP A 34 6.05 5.31 -13.59
CA TRP A 34 4.89 5.26 -14.49
C TRP A 34 3.74 4.45 -13.88
N TYR A 35 4.07 3.40 -13.14
CA TYR A 35 3.09 2.54 -12.47
C TYR A 35 2.70 3.10 -11.10
N ARG A 36 3.66 3.62 -10.34
CA ARG A 36 3.46 4.14 -8.99
C ARG A 36 4.34 5.35 -8.69
N GLN A 37 3.70 6.50 -8.49
CA GLN A 37 4.35 7.77 -8.20
C GLN A 37 5.09 7.76 -6.84
N GLU A 38 4.69 6.88 -5.92
CA GLU A 38 5.35 6.68 -4.63
C GLU A 38 6.81 6.21 -4.79
N VAL A 39 7.20 5.69 -5.96
CA VAL A 39 8.59 5.35 -6.31
C VAL A 39 9.48 6.59 -6.38
N PHE A 40 8.93 7.76 -6.75
CA PHE A 40 9.67 9.02 -6.71
C PHE A 40 10.08 9.38 -5.27
N ILE A 41 9.15 9.23 -4.33
CA ILE A 41 9.41 9.45 -2.89
C ILE A 41 10.48 8.47 -2.42
N LEU A 42 10.34 7.18 -2.74
CA LEU A 42 11.33 6.15 -2.38
C LEU A 42 12.73 6.47 -2.91
N THR A 43 12.82 6.88 -4.19
CA THR A 43 14.10 7.23 -4.83
C THR A 43 14.73 8.45 -4.17
N SER A 44 13.92 9.47 -3.85
CA SER A 44 14.37 10.65 -3.12
C SER A 44 14.88 10.30 -1.72
N CYS A 45 14.15 9.46 -0.98
CA CYS A 45 14.56 8.93 0.31
C CYS A 45 15.88 8.15 0.25
N LEU A 46 16.08 7.34 -0.79
CA LEU A 46 17.31 6.56 -0.99
C LEU A 46 18.53 7.48 -1.19
N ILE A 47 18.38 8.48 -2.05
CA ILE A 47 19.44 9.44 -2.35
C ILE A 47 19.76 10.28 -1.11
N PHE A 48 18.73 10.84 -0.47
CA PHE A 48 18.87 11.58 0.78
C PHE A 48 19.60 10.75 1.83
N SER A 49 19.16 9.51 2.05
CA SER A 49 19.77 8.62 3.05
C SER A 49 21.23 8.29 2.73
N THR A 50 21.55 8.12 1.45
CA THR A 50 22.92 7.87 1.00
C THR A 50 23.83 9.07 1.30
N PHE A 51 23.37 10.29 0.99
CA PHE A 51 24.11 11.50 1.31
C PHE A 51 24.26 11.72 2.82
N THR A 52 23.18 11.57 3.59
CA THR A 52 23.21 11.73 5.05
C THR A 52 24.22 10.79 5.69
N ILE A 53 24.14 9.48 5.43
CA ILE A 53 25.06 8.51 6.03
C ILE A 53 26.52 8.76 5.61
N LYS A 54 26.73 9.29 4.41
CA LYS A 54 28.06 9.63 3.91
C LYS A 54 28.65 10.85 4.59
N ILE A 55 27.88 11.93 4.75
CA ILE A 55 28.31 13.15 5.47
C ILE A 55 28.71 12.81 6.91
N PHE A 56 27.94 11.94 7.57
CA PHE A 56 28.19 11.51 8.94
C PHE A 56 29.20 10.36 9.07
N SER A 57 29.82 9.91 7.97
CA SER A 57 30.82 8.85 8.03
C SER A 57 32.19 9.35 7.63
N GLU A 58 33.18 9.14 8.49
CA GLU A 58 34.58 9.61 8.37
C GLU A 58 35.40 8.99 7.21
N LYS A 59 34.76 8.36 6.21
CA LYS A 59 35.48 7.66 5.12
C LYS A 59 35.72 8.55 3.89
N LYS A 60 36.98 8.57 3.45
CA LYS A 60 37.60 9.54 2.51
C LYS A 60 37.45 9.27 0.99
N GLU A 61 36.45 8.53 0.51
CA GLU A 61 36.24 8.38 -0.95
C GLU A 61 34.94 9.05 -1.47
N PRO A 62 34.80 10.38 -1.40
CA PRO A 62 33.58 11.05 -1.80
C PRO A 62 33.31 11.03 -3.32
N ILE A 63 34.36 11.11 -4.14
CA ILE A 63 34.28 11.52 -5.56
C ILE A 63 33.80 10.39 -6.49
N LYS A 64 34.27 9.15 -6.32
CA LYS A 64 33.92 8.06 -7.25
C LYS A 64 32.46 7.62 -7.10
N GLU A 65 31.97 7.55 -5.87
CA GLU A 65 30.58 7.22 -5.57
C GLU A 65 29.62 8.37 -5.92
N SER A 66 30.01 9.65 -5.76
CA SER A 66 29.15 10.77 -6.18
C SER A 66 28.90 10.75 -7.69
N ARG A 67 29.92 10.39 -8.49
CA ARG A 67 29.75 10.14 -9.93
C ARG A 67 28.76 9.00 -10.20
N GLN A 68 28.78 7.91 -9.42
CA GLN A 68 27.80 6.83 -9.57
C GLN A 68 26.38 7.26 -9.19
N ILE A 69 26.22 8.07 -8.14
CA ILE A 69 24.93 8.66 -7.78
C ILE A 69 24.41 9.57 -8.91
N LEU A 70 25.27 10.38 -9.50
CA LEU A 70 24.90 11.23 -10.65
C LEU A 70 24.50 10.41 -11.88
N LEU A 71 25.20 9.31 -12.17
CA LEU A 71 24.84 8.38 -13.25
C LEU A 71 23.51 7.67 -12.99
N PHE A 72 23.24 7.30 -11.75
CA PHE A 72 21.95 6.75 -11.37
C PHE A 72 20.83 7.79 -11.54
N LEU A 73 21.06 9.02 -11.06
CA LEU A 73 20.14 10.13 -11.19
C LEU A 73 19.86 10.48 -12.65
N SER A 74 20.87 10.48 -13.52
CA SER A 74 20.67 10.78 -14.94
C SER A 74 19.79 9.72 -15.62
N GLY A 75 19.98 8.43 -15.31
CA GLY A 75 19.12 7.35 -15.79
C GLY A 75 17.68 7.48 -15.29
N PHE A 76 17.50 7.83 -14.01
CA PHE A 76 16.19 8.08 -13.43
C PHE A 76 15.48 9.29 -14.06
N LEU A 77 16.18 10.43 -14.13
CA LEU A 77 15.65 11.70 -14.64
C LEU A 77 15.33 11.64 -16.13
N LEU A 78 16.05 10.85 -16.91
CA LEU A 78 15.73 10.62 -18.32
C LEU A 78 14.31 10.06 -18.45
N VAL A 79 14.02 8.95 -17.78
CA VAL A 79 12.70 8.31 -17.87
C VAL A 79 11.62 9.13 -17.18
N PHE A 80 11.95 9.74 -16.03
CA PHE A 80 11.01 10.58 -15.31
C PHE A 80 10.63 11.85 -16.10
N SER A 81 11.57 12.43 -16.84
CA SER A 81 11.27 13.57 -17.73
C SER A 81 10.32 13.17 -18.86
N ILE A 82 10.50 11.97 -19.45
CA ILE A 82 9.56 11.45 -20.45
C ILE A 82 8.16 11.27 -19.83
N PHE A 83 8.07 10.76 -18.60
CA PHE A 83 6.80 10.67 -17.88
C PHE A 83 6.15 12.04 -17.71
N VAL A 84 6.89 13.04 -17.25
CA VAL A 84 6.37 14.40 -17.04
C VAL A 84 5.90 15.00 -18.37
N LEU A 85 6.68 14.86 -19.44
CA LEU A 85 6.33 15.35 -20.76
C LEU A 85 5.05 14.67 -21.29
N TYR A 86 4.96 13.34 -21.17
CA TYR A 86 3.77 12.59 -21.56
C TYR A 86 2.52 13.09 -20.83
N ASN A 87 2.61 13.32 -19.52
CA ASN A 87 1.47 13.80 -18.75
C ASN A 87 1.09 15.25 -19.11
N PHE A 88 2.08 16.09 -19.35
CA PHE A 88 1.86 17.46 -19.78
C PHE A 88 1.16 17.52 -21.14
N LEU A 89 1.63 16.75 -22.13
CA LEU A 89 1.05 16.75 -23.48
C LEU A 89 -0.37 16.19 -23.52
N ASN A 90 -0.67 15.13 -22.75
CA ASN A 90 -1.98 14.47 -22.82
C ASN A 90 -3.02 15.02 -21.84
N TYR A 91 -2.58 15.55 -20.69
CA TYR A 91 -3.50 15.97 -19.62
C TYR A 91 -3.34 17.45 -19.24
N GLY A 92 -2.35 18.17 -19.77
CA GLY A 92 -2.06 19.55 -19.39
C GLY A 92 -1.37 19.69 -18.03
N PHE A 93 -0.95 18.58 -17.40
CA PHE A 93 -0.46 18.58 -16.02
C PHE A 93 0.81 17.75 -15.85
N LEU A 94 1.82 18.30 -15.17
CA LEU A 94 3.17 17.72 -15.07
C LEU A 94 3.21 16.34 -14.38
N LEU A 95 2.50 16.17 -13.26
CA LEU A 95 2.51 14.92 -12.48
C LEU A 95 1.29 14.03 -12.77
N GLY A 96 0.55 14.36 -13.83
CA GLY A 96 -0.62 13.62 -14.27
C GLY A 96 -1.89 13.86 -13.45
N PRO A 97 -3.03 13.37 -13.96
CA PRO A 97 -4.36 13.62 -13.39
C PRO A 97 -4.53 13.02 -12.00
N ARG A 98 -3.78 11.95 -11.67
CA ARG A 98 -3.89 11.26 -10.37
C ARG A 98 -3.57 12.16 -9.18
N ILE A 99 -2.64 13.11 -9.31
CA ILE A 99 -2.32 14.02 -8.19
C ILE A 99 -3.40 15.09 -8.05
N ILE A 100 -3.91 15.60 -9.17
CA ILE A 100 -4.88 16.72 -9.19
C ILE A 100 -6.27 16.30 -8.75
N LEU A 101 -6.71 15.10 -9.15
CA LEU A 101 -7.99 14.54 -8.72
C LEU A 101 -8.03 14.29 -7.21
N ASN A 102 -6.87 14.20 -6.55
CA ASN A 102 -6.74 14.07 -5.11
C ASN A 102 -6.56 15.43 -4.44
N LYS A 103 -7.63 16.25 -4.44
CA LYS A 103 -7.67 17.61 -3.84
C LYS A 103 -7.27 17.64 -2.35
N THR A 104 -7.36 16.51 -1.64
CA THR A 104 -6.90 16.34 -0.24
C THR A 104 -5.38 16.44 -0.06
N ILE A 105 -4.60 16.36 -1.14
CA ILE A 105 -3.17 16.69 -1.09
C ILE A 105 -2.97 18.21 -0.98
N ILE A 106 -3.87 18.99 -1.57
CA ILE A 106 -3.77 20.46 -1.68
C ILE A 106 -4.45 21.14 -0.48
N ASN A 107 -5.61 20.64 -0.04
CA ASN A 107 -6.30 21.11 1.16
C ASN A 107 -5.87 20.27 2.37
N PHE A 108 -4.83 20.72 3.06
CA PHE A 108 -4.22 20.01 4.19
C PHE A 108 -5.08 20.17 5.46
N ASP A 109 -6.05 19.28 5.64
CA ASP A 109 -6.78 19.16 6.90
C ASP A 109 -6.03 18.24 7.87
N LEU A 110 -5.47 18.82 8.92
CA LEU A 110 -4.59 18.15 9.87
C LEU A 110 -5.29 17.00 10.60
N GLU A 111 -6.55 17.16 11.02
CA GLU A 111 -7.27 16.14 11.79
C GLU A 111 -7.54 14.90 10.93
N ASN A 112 -8.07 15.13 9.72
CA ASN A 112 -8.30 14.08 8.75
C ASN A 112 -6.99 13.40 8.34
N LYS A 113 -5.88 14.16 8.25
CA LYS A 113 -4.58 13.60 7.90
C LYS A 113 -4.01 12.70 8.98
N VAL A 114 -4.09 13.10 10.25
CA VAL A 114 -3.63 12.27 11.37
C VAL A 114 -4.43 10.97 11.44
N SER A 115 -5.76 11.05 11.26
CA SER A 115 -6.64 9.88 11.19
C SER A 115 -6.26 8.95 10.03
N ASP A 116 -5.95 9.51 8.86
CA ASP A 116 -5.51 8.74 7.70
C ASP A 116 -4.15 8.08 7.95
N ILE A 117 -3.17 8.78 8.51
CA ILE A 117 -1.84 8.23 8.89
C ILE A 117 -2.01 7.07 9.88
N GLN A 118 -2.83 7.25 10.92
CA GLN A 118 -3.10 6.23 11.92
C GLN A 118 -3.74 4.99 11.27
N SER A 119 -4.74 5.19 10.39
CA SER A 119 -5.37 4.10 9.65
C SER A 119 -4.40 3.37 8.72
N LEU A 120 -3.48 4.11 8.09
CA LEU A 120 -2.51 3.56 7.12
C LEU A 120 -1.41 2.74 7.80
N LEU A 121 -0.91 3.20 8.95
CA LEU A 121 0.19 2.56 9.66
C LEU A 121 -0.26 1.47 10.62
N PHE A 122 -1.32 1.70 11.39
CA PHE A 122 -1.71 0.83 12.50
C PHE A 122 -3.05 0.13 12.26
N ALA A 123 -4.15 0.85 12.42
CA ALA A 123 -5.50 0.39 12.22
C ALA A 123 -6.46 1.60 12.20
N GLY A 124 -7.55 1.48 11.44
CA GLY A 124 -8.58 2.51 11.42
C GLY A 124 -9.60 2.27 10.32
N LYS A 125 -10.82 2.76 10.52
CA LYS A 125 -11.96 2.58 9.60
C LYS A 125 -12.22 1.10 9.26
N GLY A 126 -12.14 0.21 10.26
CA GLY A 126 -12.50 -1.21 10.14
C GLY A 126 -11.44 -2.14 9.54
N ARG A 127 -10.19 -1.71 9.43
CA ARG A 127 -9.09 -2.49 8.83
C ARG A 127 -7.77 -2.33 9.57
N LEU A 128 -6.88 -3.29 9.34
CA LEU A 128 -5.48 -3.22 9.75
C LEU A 128 -4.68 -2.34 8.79
N GLY A 129 -3.74 -1.58 9.34
CA GLY A 129 -2.74 -0.83 8.59
C GLY A 129 -1.49 -1.67 8.31
N PHE A 130 -0.47 -1.03 7.73
CA PHE A 130 0.78 -1.66 7.30
C PHE A 130 1.47 -2.48 8.40
N LEU A 131 1.62 -1.91 9.59
CA LEU A 131 2.25 -2.56 10.74
C LEU A 131 1.31 -3.56 11.43
N GLY A 132 0.00 -3.45 11.21
CA GLY A 132 -0.96 -4.47 11.62
C GLY A 132 -0.83 -5.76 10.80
N TYR A 133 -0.55 -5.64 9.49
CA TYR A 133 -0.28 -6.80 8.63
C TYR A 133 1.15 -7.34 8.79
N SER A 134 2.12 -6.45 8.98
CA SER A 134 3.55 -6.79 8.96
C SER A 134 4.30 -6.21 10.17
N PRO A 135 3.92 -6.55 11.42
CA PRO A 135 4.57 -5.98 12.60
C PRO A 135 6.07 -6.28 12.66
N TRP A 136 6.51 -7.41 12.09
CA TRP A 136 7.94 -7.75 12.03
C TRP A 136 8.79 -6.72 11.27
N TYR A 137 8.21 -5.92 10.36
CA TYR A 137 8.89 -4.79 9.71
C TYR A 137 9.34 -3.72 10.70
N PHE A 138 8.50 -3.42 11.69
CA PHE A 138 8.85 -2.47 12.74
C PHE A 138 9.98 -3.02 13.61
N PHE A 139 9.87 -4.29 14.02
CA PHE A 139 10.86 -4.94 14.86
C PHE A 139 12.24 -5.07 14.20
N ILE A 140 12.30 -5.31 12.88
CA ILE A 140 13.59 -5.43 12.21
C ILE A 140 14.32 -4.10 12.11
N VAL A 141 13.57 -3.02 11.88
CA VAL A 141 14.10 -1.66 11.91
C VAL A 141 14.62 -1.32 13.31
N LEU A 142 13.82 -1.56 14.35
CA LEU A 142 14.24 -1.35 15.75
C LEU A 142 15.49 -2.15 16.11
N PHE A 143 15.59 -3.40 15.66
CA PHE A 143 16.75 -4.25 15.91
C PHE A 143 18.05 -3.66 15.33
N PHE A 144 18.01 -3.12 14.12
CA PHE A 144 19.18 -2.51 13.51
C PHE A 144 19.46 -1.10 14.02
N ILE A 145 18.45 -0.36 14.47
CA ILE A 145 18.63 0.89 15.24
C ILE A 145 19.37 0.59 16.55
N TYR A 146 18.97 -0.45 17.30
CA TYR A 146 19.70 -0.87 18.49
C TYR A 146 21.16 -1.25 18.19
N LYS A 147 21.42 -1.84 17.02
CA LYS A 147 22.77 -2.20 16.57
C LYS A 147 23.49 -1.11 15.76
N TRP A 148 22.99 0.12 15.72
CA TRP A 148 23.46 1.17 14.80
C TRP A 148 24.98 1.37 14.77
N LYS A 149 25.66 1.33 15.93
CA LYS A 149 27.13 1.50 15.98
C LYS A 149 27.90 0.35 15.31
N LYS A 150 27.31 -0.84 15.21
CA LYS A 150 27.94 -2.08 14.71
C LYS A 150 27.45 -2.48 13.30
N THR A 151 26.53 -1.71 12.71
CA THR A 151 25.97 -2.00 11.39
C THR A 151 26.79 -1.37 10.28
N SER A 152 26.80 -2.01 9.10
CA SER A 152 27.41 -1.43 7.90
C SER A 152 26.66 -0.17 7.45
N GLN A 153 27.34 0.72 6.74
CA GLN A 153 26.72 1.92 6.15
C GLN A 153 25.52 1.57 5.27
N TYR A 154 25.63 0.51 4.47
CA TYR A 154 24.54 -0.01 3.63
C TYR A 154 23.25 -0.28 4.42
N VAL A 155 23.35 -0.95 5.59
CA VAL A 155 22.20 -1.21 6.45
C VAL A 155 21.60 0.08 7.00
N LYS A 156 22.45 1.05 7.37
CA LYS A 156 22.00 2.37 7.85
C LYS A 156 21.25 3.15 6.77
N ILE A 157 21.74 3.13 5.52
CA ILE A 157 21.08 3.76 4.38
C ILE A 157 19.68 3.16 4.20
N TRP A 158 19.54 1.83 4.24
CA TRP A 158 18.24 1.18 4.11
C TRP A 158 17.26 1.51 5.23
N ILE A 159 17.72 1.55 6.48
CA ILE A 159 16.88 1.94 7.62
C ILE A 159 16.38 3.37 7.43
N LEU A 160 17.29 4.30 7.12
CA LEU A 160 16.94 5.70 6.92
C LEU A 160 16.01 5.87 5.72
N THR A 161 16.24 5.12 4.64
CA THR A 161 15.38 5.11 3.44
C THR A 161 13.98 4.61 3.78
N PHE A 162 13.88 3.51 4.52
CA PHE A 162 12.60 2.93 4.90
C PHE A 162 11.81 3.84 5.83
N VAL A 163 12.44 4.38 6.87
CA VAL A 163 11.79 5.28 7.85
C VAL A 163 11.35 6.57 7.19
N SER A 164 12.23 7.23 6.42
CA SER A 164 11.87 8.47 5.71
C SER A 164 10.78 8.23 4.67
N ASN A 165 10.84 7.13 3.91
CA ASN A 165 9.79 6.79 2.95
C ASN A 165 8.45 6.52 3.64
N LEU A 166 8.45 5.78 4.76
CA LEU A 166 7.24 5.50 5.53
C LEU A 166 6.57 6.79 6.01
N VAL A 167 7.36 7.74 6.52
CA VAL A 167 6.86 9.05 6.97
C VAL A 167 6.33 9.86 5.78
N LEU A 168 7.15 10.07 4.73
CA LEU A 168 6.77 10.92 3.60
C LEU A 168 5.57 10.37 2.83
N VAL A 169 5.53 9.05 2.58
CA VAL A 169 4.35 8.46 1.93
C VAL A 169 3.11 8.67 2.78
N SER A 170 3.16 8.42 4.09
CA SER A 170 1.99 8.62 4.97
C SER A 170 1.49 10.07 4.99
N ILE A 171 2.39 11.06 4.84
CA ILE A 171 2.03 12.48 4.72
C ILE A 171 1.47 12.80 3.32
N PHE A 172 2.03 12.24 2.26
CA PHE A 172 1.61 12.56 0.90
C PHE A 172 0.45 11.70 0.38
N THR A 173 0.02 10.68 1.13
CA THR A 173 -1.11 9.87 0.71
C THR A 173 -2.40 10.68 0.64
N PRO A 174 -3.15 10.60 -0.48
CA PRO A 174 -4.34 11.41 -0.68
C PRO A 174 -5.52 10.95 0.17
N ASN A 175 -5.56 9.67 0.50
CA ASN A 175 -6.58 9.08 1.34
C ASN A 175 -6.04 7.78 1.94
N ASN A 176 -6.84 7.19 2.80
CA ASN A 176 -6.50 5.94 3.45
C ASN A 176 -6.66 4.70 2.54
N SER A 177 -7.17 4.77 1.30
CA SER A 177 -7.49 3.62 0.41
C SER A 177 -8.55 2.67 1.01
N ASN A 178 -9.82 3.08 0.97
CA ASN A 178 -10.96 2.45 1.68
C ASN A 178 -11.18 0.92 1.51
N ILE A 179 -10.61 0.25 0.49
CA ILE A 179 -11.00 -1.14 0.12
C ILE A 179 -9.80 -2.11 -0.02
N ASP A 180 -8.56 -1.65 0.12
CA ASP A 180 -7.41 -2.49 -0.27
C ASP A 180 -6.86 -3.39 0.83
N TRP A 181 -6.41 -4.58 0.41
CA TRP A 181 -5.54 -5.44 1.22
C TRP A 181 -4.16 -4.79 1.35
N GLY A 182 -3.81 -4.41 2.58
CA GLY A 182 -2.56 -3.73 2.89
C GLY A 182 -2.58 -2.24 2.56
N SER A 183 -1.52 -1.54 2.95
CA SER A 183 -1.34 -0.13 2.61
C SER A 183 -0.81 0.01 1.18
N ARG A 184 -1.72 0.17 0.20
CA ARG A 184 -1.40 0.33 -1.23
C ARG A 184 -0.20 1.25 -1.46
N TYR A 185 -0.13 2.35 -0.72
CA TYR A 185 0.90 3.38 -0.91
C TYR A 185 2.30 2.98 -0.40
N LEU A 186 2.41 2.13 0.63
CA LEU A 186 3.70 1.76 1.24
C LEU A 186 4.35 0.53 0.59
N THR A 187 3.69 -0.09 -0.39
CA THR A 187 4.17 -1.31 -1.06
C THR A 187 5.56 -1.14 -1.66
N CYS A 188 5.90 0.06 -2.12
CA CYS A 188 7.19 0.32 -2.74
C CYS A 188 8.36 0.11 -1.77
N SER A 189 8.15 0.18 -0.46
CA SER A 189 9.21 0.02 0.56
C SER A 189 9.26 -1.36 1.22
N VAL A 190 8.30 -2.25 0.91
CA VAL A 190 8.14 -3.61 1.47
C VAL A 190 9.38 -4.49 1.29
N PHE A 191 10.14 -4.28 0.21
CA PHE A 191 11.36 -5.05 -0.03
C PHE A 191 12.50 -4.67 0.93
N ILE A 192 12.48 -3.48 1.56
CA ILE A 192 13.60 -3.02 2.40
C ILE A 192 13.73 -3.87 3.67
N PRO A 193 12.66 -4.13 4.45
CA PRO A 193 12.73 -5.08 5.55
C PRO A 193 13.20 -6.48 5.15
N LEU A 194 12.90 -6.95 3.93
CA LEU A 194 13.42 -8.23 3.41
C LEU A 194 14.93 -8.18 3.18
N LEU A 195 15.45 -7.07 2.65
CA LEU A 195 16.90 -6.84 2.53
C LEU A 195 17.58 -6.74 3.91
N LEU A 196 16.92 -6.13 4.89
CA LEU A 196 17.43 -6.09 6.26
C LEU A 196 17.43 -7.49 6.90
N LEU A 197 16.44 -8.33 6.60
CA LEU A 197 16.35 -9.69 7.12
C LEU A 197 17.49 -10.57 6.63
N SER A 198 17.92 -10.42 5.38
CA SER A 198 19.04 -11.19 4.83
C SER A 198 20.39 -10.85 5.48
N GLU A 199 20.52 -9.68 6.10
CA GLU A 199 21.72 -9.29 6.85
C GLU A 199 21.84 -9.97 8.22
N ILE A 200 20.77 -10.59 8.71
CA ILE A 200 20.78 -11.36 9.94
C ILE A 200 21.45 -12.71 9.68
N LYS A 201 22.75 -12.81 9.98
CA LYS A 201 23.49 -14.08 9.94
C LYS A 201 22.99 -15.02 11.03
N ILE A 202 22.18 -16.02 10.64
CA ILE A 202 21.84 -17.16 11.49
C ILE A 202 22.97 -18.19 11.35
N SER A 203 23.64 -18.55 12.45
CA SER A 203 24.65 -19.62 12.39
C SER A 203 23.94 -20.96 12.20
N LYS A 204 24.42 -21.80 11.26
CA LYS A 204 23.89 -23.17 11.00
C LYS A 204 23.83 -24.03 12.27
N ASN A 205 24.74 -23.80 13.23
CA ASN A 205 24.75 -24.50 14.52
C ASN A 205 23.53 -24.18 15.39
N THR A 206 22.92 -23.00 15.27
CA THR A 206 21.74 -22.62 16.06
C THR A 206 20.50 -23.42 15.67
N PHE A 207 20.38 -23.80 14.40
CA PHE A 207 19.24 -24.56 13.86
C PHE A 207 19.32 -26.04 14.25
N TRP A 208 20.50 -26.66 14.11
CA TRP A 208 20.73 -28.07 14.49
C TRP A 208 20.70 -28.32 16.00
N PHE A 209 20.88 -27.29 16.82
CA PHE A 209 20.89 -27.46 18.28
C PHE A 209 19.48 -27.54 18.89
N PHE A 210 18.44 -27.01 18.23
CA PHE A 210 17.05 -27.26 18.65
C PHE A 210 16.68 -28.75 18.58
N GLN A 211 17.40 -29.53 17.76
CA GLN A 211 17.24 -30.98 17.67
C GLN A 211 18.06 -31.76 18.72
N LYS A 212 19.14 -31.17 19.26
CA LYS A 212 20.16 -31.91 20.05
C LYS A 212 20.14 -31.64 21.56
N ASN A 213 19.20 -30.83 22.03
CA ASN A 213 19.24 -30.28 23.40
C ASN A 213 18.58 -31.14 24.49
N SER A 214 18.34 -32.44 24.26
CA SER A 214 17.85 -33.36 25.29
C SER A 214 18.96 -34.02 26.12
N LYS A 215 20.24 -33.94 25.71
CA LYS A 215 21.35 -34.61 26.40
C LYS A 215 22.64 -33.82 26.32
N LEU A 216 22.93 -32.96 27.30
CA LEU A 216 24.30 -32.57 27.63
C LEU A 216 24.36 -32.11 29.10
N LYS A 217 24.62 -33.11 29.95
CA LYS A 217 24.86 -33.00 31.39
C LYS A 217 26.37 -32.93 31.61
N LYS A 218 26.80 -31.93 32.41
CA LYS A 218 28.09 -31.80 33.15
C LYS A 218 29.34 -31.75 32.24
N THR A 219 30.37 -30.94 32.48
CA THR A 219 31.12 -30.68 33.73
C THR A 219 32.05 -29.50 33.43
N TYR A 220 32.15 -28.43 34.23
CA TYR A 220 33.36 -27.59 34.27
C TYR A 220 33.49 -26.87 35.64
N LYS A 221 34.66 -27.07 36.25
CA LYS A 221 35.11 -26.56 37.55
C LYS A 221 36.09 -25.41 37.25
N ASN A 222 35.71 -24.16 37.53
CA ASN A 222 36.53 -22.95 37.76
C ASN A 222 35.62 -21.71 37.73
N GLU A 223 35.61 -20.91 38.79
CA GLU A 223 34.66 -19.78 39.00
C GLU A 223 34.80 -18.63 37.99
N THR A 224 36.01 -18.33 37.54
CA THR A 224 36.26 -17.31 36.49
C THR A 224 35.77 -17.77 35.11
N ASN A 225 35.89 -19.07 34.80
CA ASN A 225 35.31 -19.67 33.60
C ASN A 225 33.79 -19.77 33.70
N LEU A 226 33.22 -19.98 34.89
CA LEU A 226 31.78 -19.99 35.12
C LEU A 226 31.13 -18.64 34.81
N ILE A 227 31.72 -17.51 35.23
CA ILE A 227 31.19 -16.16 34.92
C ILE A 227 31.27 -15.89 33.41
N LYS A 228 32.39 -16.23 32.78
CA LYS A 228 32.59 -16.06 31.32
C LYS A 228 31.61 -16.93 30.53
N VAL A 229 31.42 -18.20 30.92
CA VAL A 229 30.45 -19.14 30.32
C VAL A 229 29.02 -18.68 30.56
N LYS A 230 28.68 -18.20 31.76
CA LYS A 230 27.34 -17.68 32.11
C LYS A 230 27.02 -16.45 31.26
N ASN A 231 27.96 -15.52 31.09
CA ASN A 231 27.81 -14.34 30.22
C ASN A 231 27.67 -14.72 28.73
N ILE A 232 28.44 -15.71 28.25
CA ILE A 232 28.28 -16.25 26.89
C ILE A 232 26.90 -16.88 26.71
N ARG A 233 26.45 -17.68 27.68
CA ARG A 233 25.14 -18.37 27.66
C ARG A 233 23.97 -17.40 27.70
N ILE A 234 24.06 -16.32 28.50
CA ILE A 234 23.06 -15.24 28.54
C ILE A 234 23.00 -14.52 27.19
N LYS A 235 24.16 -14.20 26.59
CA LYS A 235 24.25 -13.51 25.29
C LYS A 235 23.74 -14.38 24.13
N GLU A 236 23.92 -15.70 24.20
CA GLU A 236 23.32 -16.65 23.25
C GLU A 236 21.81 -16.79 23.44
N ASN A 237 21.31 -16.84 24.68
CA ASN A 237 19.88 -16.90 24.96
C ASN A 237 19.13 -15.67 24.45
N TYR A 238 19.69 -14.46 24.61
CA TYR A 238 19.07 -13.23 24.08
C TYR A 238 18.89 -13.26 22.56
N LYS A 239 19.90 -13.75 21.81
CA LYS A 239 19.78 -13.89 20.35
C LYS A 239 18.69 -14.89 19.96
N LYS A 240 18.54 -15.98 20.70
CA LYS A 240 17.50 -17.00 20.46
C LYS A 240 16.11 -16.44 20.73
N ILE A 241 15.92 -15.72 21.84
CA ILE A 241 14.65 -15.07 22.18
C ILE A 241 14.26 -14.05 21.09
N MET A 242 15.21 -13.24 20.62
CA MET A 242 14.96 -12.29 19.52
C MET A 242 14.55 -12.98 18.22
N LEU A 243 15.24 -14.06 17.82
CA LEU A 243 14.91 -14.82 16.61
C LEU A 243 13.54 -15.50 16.73
N LEU A 244 13.20 -16.04 17.91
CA LEU A 244 11.89 -16.61 18.19
C LEU A 244 10.79 -15.54 18.09
N GLY A 245 11.04 -14.33 18.64
CA GLY A 245 10.15 -13.18 18.49
C GLY A 245 9.92 -12.80 17.03
N PHE A 246 10.97 -12.73 16.22
CA PHE A 246 10.84 -12.51 14.78
C PHE A 246 10.01 -13.60 14.09
N LEU A 247 10.26 -14.87 14.40
CA LEU A 247 9.52 -15.99 13.83
C LEU A 247 8.04 -15.90 14.17
N ILE A 248 7.69 -15.62 15.44
CA ILE A 248 6.30 -15.45 15.88
C ILE A 248 5.63 -14.32 15.10
N LEU A 249 6.29 -13.18 14.94
CA LEU A 249 5.72 -12.03 14.22
C LEU A 249 5.56 -12.30 12.71
N ILE A 250 6.49 -13.03 12.10
CA ILE A 250 6.38 -13.47 10.70
C ILE A 250 5.22 -14.46 10.54
N LEU A 251 5.10 -15.45 11.43
CA LEU A 251 3.98 -16.40 11.42
C LEU A 251 2.64 -15.72 11.64
N TYR A 252 2.58 -14.74 12.54
CA TYR A 252 1.42 -13.89 12.73
C TYR A 252 1.07 -13.16 11.42
N SER A 253 2.03 -12.52 10.77
CA SER A 253 1.81 -11.84 9.49
C SER A 253 1.29 -12.79 8.42
N ILE A 254 1.86 -13.98 8.29
CA ILE A 254 1.39 -15.00 7.34
C ILE A 254 -0.07 -15.36 7.64
N SER A 255 -0.40 -15.62 8.91
CA SER A 255 -1.76 -15.96 9.34
C SER A 255 -2.78 -14.86 9.03
N VAL A 256 -2.48 -13.61 9.38
CA VAL A 256 -3.37 -12.46 9.12
C VAL A 256 -3.57 -12.25 7.62
N ASN A 257 -2.48 -12.31 6.84
CA ASN A 257 -2.56 -12.14 5.39
C ASN A 257 -3.36 -13.28 4.73
N PHE A 258 -3.21 -14.52 5.20
CA PHE A 258 -4.00 -15.64 4.70
C PHE A 258 -5.51 -15.48 4.99
N LYS A 259 -5.87 -15.03 6.20
CA LYS A 259 -7.26 -14.71 6.54
C LYS A 259 -7.81 -13.58 5.68
N MET A 260 -7.00 -12.55 5.38
CA MET A 260 -7.45 -11.48 4.48
C MET A 260 -7.63 -11.92 3.04
N ILE A 261 -6.79 -12.80 2.51
CA ILE A 261 -7.01 -13.38 1.18
C ILE A 261 -8.37 -14.10 1.12
N GLN A 262 -8.69 -14.88 2.16
CA GLN A 262 -10.00 -15.56 2.25
C GLN A 262 -11.16 -14.56 2.32
N LEU A 263 -11.03 -13.49 3.12
CA LEU A 263 -12.04 -12.45 3.22
C LEU A 263 -12.23 -11.71 1.89
N MET A 264 -11.14 -11.30 1.24
CA MET A 264 -11.18 -10.62 -0.06
C MET A 264 -11.81 -11.49 -1.14
N ARG A 265 -11.55 -12.81 -1.12
CA ARG A 265 -12.22 -13.76 -2.01
C ARG A 265 -13.72 -13.81 -1.76
N LYS A 266 -14.16 -13.85 -0.48
CA LYS A 266 -15.60 -13.81 -0.14
C LYS A 266 -16.25 -12.51 -0.62
N ILE A 267 -15.62 -11.37 -0.36
CA ILE A 267 -16.10 -10.05 -0.81
C ILE A 267 -16.18 -10.01 -2.35
N SER A 268 -15.17 -10.53 -3.05
CA SER A 268 -15.18 -10.59 -4.52
C SER A 268 -16.32 -11.45 -5.06
N ILE A 269 -16.62 -12.59 -4.42
CA ILE A 269 -17.75 -13.45 -4.81
C ILE A 269 -19.07 -12.71 -4.58
N GLN A 270 -19.25 -12.09 -3.40
CA GLN A 270 -20.45 -11.31 -3.09
C GLN A 270 -20.66 -10.13 -4.07
N LEU A 271 -19.57 -9.44 -4.44
CA LEU A 271 -19.63 -8.38 -5.44
C LEU A 271 -20.02 -8.91 -6.81
N SER A 272 -19.49 -10.07 -7.21
CA SER A 272 -19.86 -10.73 -8.46
C SER A 272 -21.32 -11.17 -8.46
N GLU A 273 -21.84 -11.67 -7.34
CA GLU A 273 -23.24 -12.04 -7.19
C GLU A 273 -24.15 -10.80 -7.32
N ILE A 274 -23.82 -9.71 -6.61
CA ILE A 274 -24.52 -8.41 -6.74
C ILE A 274 -24.53 -7.94 -8.19
N GLN A 275 -23.37 -7.94 -8.85
CA GLN A 275 -23.25 -7.49 -10.23
C GLN A 275 -24.07 -8.36 -11.20
N SER A 276 -24.16 -9.67 -10.95
CA SER A 276 -24.96 -10.58 -11.78
C SER A 276 -26.47 -10.39 -11.62
N GLU A 277 -26.92 -9.83 -10.50
CA GLU A 277 -28.33 -9.56 -10.24
C GLU A 277 -28.82 -8.22 -10.80
N ILE A 278 -27.90 -7.30 -11.14
CA ILE A 278 -28.25 -6.01 -11.75
C ILE A 278 -28.72 -6.25 -13.19
N PRO A 279 -29.92 -5.75 -13.57
CA PRO A 279 -30.47 -5.91 -14.91
C PRO A 279 -29.79 -4.95 -15.90
N TRP A 280 -28.54 -5.24 -16.26
CA TRP A 280 -27.71 -4.39 -17.14
C TRP A 280 -28.31 -4.13 -18.52
N ASP A 281 -29.16 -5.03 -19.02
CA ASP A 281 -29.77 -4.95 -20.35
C ASP A 281 -31.06 -4.12 -20.38
N ASN A 282 -31.66 -3.83 -19.21
CA ASN A 282 -32.97 -3.18 -19.14
C ASN A 282 -32.90 -1.65 -19.36
N SER A 283 -31.75 -1.03 -19.12
CA SER A 283 -31.54 0.40 -19.30
C SER A 283 -30.06 0.71 -19.54
N LYS A 284 -29.79 1.84 -20.21
CA LYS A 284 -28.46 2.43 -20.32
C LYS A 284 -28.09 3.35 -19.16
N ILE A 285 -29.07 3.70 -18.31
CA ILE A 285 -28.94 4.70 -17.25
C ILE A 285 -29.33 4.10 -15.90
N PHE A 286 -28.34 4.01 -15.02
CA PHE A 286 -28.48 3.51 -13.66
C PHE A 286 -28.32 4.66 -12.68
N ILE A 287 -29.19 4.72 -11.68
CA ILE A 287 -29.21 5.76 -10.67
C ILE A 287 -29.02 5.12 -9.30
N THR A 288 -28.16 5.70 -8.47
CA THR A 288 -28.06 5.32 -7.07
C THR A 288 -27.76 6.53 -6.20
N SER A 289 -28.16 6.45 -4.92
CA SER A 289 -27.92 7.51 -3.94
C SER A 289 -26.70 7.27 -3.07
N LYS A 290 -26.16 6.04 -3.06
CA LYS A 290 -25.04 5.65 -2.17
C LYS A 290 -23.77 5.37 -2.95
N ASN A 291 -22.68 6.02 -2.52
CA ASN A 291 -21.32 5.71 -3.00
C ASN A 291 -20.96 4.23 -2.85
N SER A 292 -21.41 3.57 -1.78
CA SER A 292 -21.14 2.15 -1.56
C SER A 292 -21.75 1.28 -2.64
N ILE A 293 -22.95 1.62 -3.14
CA ILE A 293 -23.62 0.93 -4.24
C ILE A 293 -22.94 1.29 -5.56
N ALA A 294 -22.64 2.57 -5.80
CA ALA A 294 -21.93 3.01 -7.00
C ALA A 294 -20.59 2.27 -7.20
N ASN A 295 -19.85 2.07 -6.11
CA ASN A 295 -18.59 1.33 -6.12
C ASN A 295 -18.74 -0.16 -6.48
N THR A 296 -19.94 -0.74 -6.37
CA THR A 296 -20.18 -2.13 -6.77
C THR A 296 -20.31 -2.31 -8.28
N PHE A 297 -20.47 -1.23 -9.06
CA PHE A 297 -20.67 -1.34 -10.50
C PHE A 297 -19.41 -1.70 -11.30
N GLY A 298 -18.23 -1.71 -10.66
CA GLY A 298 -17.01 -2.25 -11.27
C GLY A 298 -16.67 -1.54 -12.57
N LEU A 299 -16.37 -2.27 -13.65
CA LEU A 299 -16.03 -1.70 -14.96
C LEU A 299 -17.26 -1.30 -15.81
N ASN A 300 -18.48 -1.56 -15.34
CA ASN A 300 -19.69 -1.30 -16.13
C ASN A 300 -19.94 0.20 -16.33
N TYR A 301 -19.25 1.09 -15.60
CA TYR A 301 -19.27 2.53 -15.91
C TYR A 301 -18.69 2.86 -17.29
N LEU A 302 -17.95 1.95 -17.93
CA LEU A 302 -17.42 2.16 -19.28
C LEU A 302 -18.49 1.97 -20.36
N SER A 303 -19.53 1.17 -20.08
CA SER A 303 -20.59 0.85 -21.03
C SER A 303 -21.96 1.41 -20.63
N GLN A 304 -22.11 1.86 -19.39
CA GLN A 304 -23.37 2.32 -18.80
C GLN A 304 -23.22 3.71 -18.19
N THR A 305 -24.27 4.53 -18.30
CA THR A 305 -24.34 5.82 -17.60
C THR A 305 -24.77 5.58 -16.16
N ILE A 306 -23.93 5.94 -15.20
CA ILE A 306 -24.20 5.78 -13.78
C ILE A 306 -24.27 7.14 -13.13
N LEU A 307 -25.44 7.48 -12.59
CA LEU A 307 -25.70 8.75 -11.91
C LEU A 307 -25.74 8.53 -10.40
N LEU A 308 -24.84 9.21 -9.70
CA LEU A 308 -24.85 9.30 -8.24
C LEU A 308 -25.61 10.56 -7.83
N ILE A 309 -26.81 10.39 -7.30
CA ILE A 309 -27.69 11.50 -6.91
C ILE A 309 -27.77 11.60 -5.39
N LYS A 310 -27.51 12.78 -4.82
CA LYS A 310 -27.52 12.96 -3.36
C LYS A 310 -28.88 13.41 -2.82
N GLU A 311 -29.65 14.14 -3.62
CA GLU A 311 -30.93 14.70 -3.21
C GLU A 311 -32.09 14.17 -4.09
N PRO A 312 -33.25 13.81 -3.50
CA PRO A 312 -34.41 13.36 -4.27
C PRO A 312 -34.90 14.36 -5.32
N LYS A 313 -34.73 15.66 -5.07
CA LYS A 313 -35.13 16.74 -5.99
C LYS A 313 -34.37 16.68 -7.32
N ASP A 314 -33.08 16.40 -7.27
CA ASP A 314 -32.23 16.26 -8.46
C ASP A 314 -32.69 15.08 -9.32
N LEU A 315 -33.12 13.99 -8.67
CA LEU A 315 -33.68 12.82 -9.37
C LEU A 315 -34.98 13.21 -10.11
N ILE A 316 -35.87 13.95 -9.47
CA ILE A 316 -37.10 14.45 -10.12
C ILE A 316 -36.77 15.32 -11.33
N GLN A 317 -35.81 16.24 -11.20
CA GLN A 317 -35.41 17.11 -12.30
C GLN A 317 -34.84 16.33 -13.49
N ILE A 318 -34.00 15.33 -13.24
CA ILE A 318 -33.42 14.47 -14.28
C ILE A 318 -34.51 13.65 -14.99
N LEU A 319 -35.45 13.07 -14.24
CA LEU A 319 -36.55 12.30 -14.81
C LEU A 319 -37.47 13.17 -15.70
N GLN A 320 -37.62 14.46 -15.38
CA GLN A 320 -38.41 15.40 -16.17
C GLN A 320 -37.66 15.91 -17.41
N SER A 321 -36.34 16.07 -17.35
CA SER A 321 -35.55 16.56 -18.48
C SER A 321 -35.30 15.50 -19.56
N HIS A 322 -35.54 14.23 -19.26
CA HIS A 322 -35.34 13.09 -20.15
C HIS A 322 -36.62 12.24 -20.28
N PRO A 323 -37.68 12.77 -20.92
CA PRO A 323 -38.91 12.02 -21.16
C PRO A 323 -38.66 10.86 -22.13
N ASN A 324 -39.39 9.76 -21.95
CA ASN A 324 -39.28 8.49 -22.72
C ASN A 324 -37.97 7.71 -22.52
N GLU A 325 -37.10 8.11 -21.60
CA GLU A 325 -35.95 7.30 -21.20
C GLU A 325 -36.33 6.37 -20.05
N LYS A 326 -35.74 5.16 -20.05
CA LYS A 326 -35.87 4.19 -18.97
C LYS A 326 -34.72 4.36 -18.00
N PHE A 327 -35.02 4.50 -16.72
CA PHE A 327 -34.03 4.60 -15.64
C PHE A 327 -34.14 3.40 -14.73
N ILE A 328 -33.00 2.91 -14.25
CA ILE A 328 -32.98 1.86 -13.21
C ILE A 328 -32.42 2.46 -11.93
N LEU A 329 -33.32 2.63 -10.96
CA LEU A 329 -32.97 3.09 -9.63
C LEU A 329 -32.54 1.89 -8.78
N ILE A 330 -31.33 1.98 -8.23
CA ILE A 330 -30.71 0.97 -7.38
C ILE A 330 -30.61 1.51 -5.95
N GLU A 331 -31.41 0.92 -5.06
CA GLU A 331 -31.62 1.37 -3.70
C GLU A 331 -31.22 0.28 -2.70
N ASN A 332 -30.84 0.66 -1.49
CA ASN A 332 -30.66 -0.31 -0.41
C ASN A 332 -32.03 -0.62 0.23
N LYS A 333 -32.36 -1.90 0.42
CA LYS A 333 -33.62 -2.32 1.06
C LYS A 333 -33.79 -1.78 2.49
N SER A 334 -32.69 -1.48 3.18
CA SER A 334 -32.73 -0.99 4.57
C SER A 334 -33.04 0.50 4.68
N ASP A 335 -32.99 1.26 3.59
CA ASP A 335 -33.30 2.69 3.60
C ASP A 335 -34.76 2.94 3.22
N LYS A 336 -35.27 4.14 3.53
CA LYS A 336 -36.53 4.60 2.94
C LYS A 336 -36.36 4.73 1.42
N PRO A 337 -37.13 3.98 0.62
CA PRO A 337 -36.96 3.96 -0.83
C PRO A 337 -37.45 5.27 -1.45
N TRP A 338 -36.58 5.91 -2.21
CA TRP A 338 -36.89 7.08 -3.04
C TRP A 338 -37.93 6.74 -4.10
N SER A 339 -37.96 5.50 -4.58
CA SER A 339 -39.01 5.03 -5.49
C SER A 339 -40.43 5.20 -4.93
N GLU A 340 -40.63 5.13 -3.61
CA GLU A 340 -41.93 5.37 -2.96
C GLU A 340 -42.21 6.86 -2.80
N SER A 341 -41.21 7.65 -2.41
CA SER A 341 -41.34 9.12 -2.32
C SER A 341 -41.71 9.73 -3.68
N ILE A 342 -41.04 9.31 -4.75
CA ILE A 342 -41.26 9.80 -6.12
C ILE A 342 -42.61 9.34 -6.66
N ARG A 343 -43.03 8.12 -6.34
CA ARG A 343 -44.38 7.63 -6.71
C ARG A 343 -45.47 8.54 -6.17
N ASN A 344 -45.32 9.04 -4.94
CA ASN A 344 -46.32 9.93 -4.34
C ASN A 344 -46.32 11.34 -4.95
N GLU A 345 -45.15 11.83 -5.39
CA GLU A 345 -44.99 13.19 -5.92
C GLU A 345 -45.30 13.29 -7.43
N LEU A 346 -45.10 12.20 -8.19
CA LEU A 346 -45.24 12.14 -9.65
C LEU A 346 -46.17 11.02 -10.14
N ALA A 347 -47.15 10.63 -9.32
CA ALA A 347 -48.05 9.49 -9.53
C ALA A 347 -48.69 9.39 -10.93
N ASN A 348 -48.90 10.54 -11.61
CA ASN A 348 -49.59 10.61 -12.90
C ASN A 348 -48.65 10.80 -14.11
N LYS A 349 -47.33 10.91 -13.91
CA LYS A 349 -46.35 11.20 -14.98
C LYS A 349 -45.27 10.12 -15.15
N LEU A 350 -45.17 9.18 -14.22
CA LEU A 350 -44.15 8.14 -14.22
C LEU A 350 -44.77 6.76 -14.12
N LYS A 351 -44.25 5.81 -14.90
CA LYS A 351 -44.48 4.39 -14.70
C LYS A 351 -43.34 3.81 -13.90
N ILE A 352 -43.65 3.36 -12.68
CA ILE A 352 -42.67 2.82 -11.72
C ILE A 352 -42.91 1.33 -11.53
N THR A 353 -41.97 0.51 -12.02
CA THR A 353 -42.08 -0.96 -12.00
C THR A 353 -40.96 -1.54 -11.14
N ILE A 354 -41.31 -2.36 -10.14
CA ILE A 354 -40.29 -3.06 -9.34
C ILE A 354 -39.84 -4.29 -10.14
N ILE A 355 -38.60 -4.29 -10.61
CA ILE A 355 -38.09 -5.30 -11.56
C ILE A 355 -37.84 -6.63 -10.85
N LYS A 356 -37.25 -6.58 -9.65
CA LYS A 356 -36.83 -7.77 -8.92
C LYS A 356 -36.65 -7.47 -7.43
N TYR A 357 -36.99 -8.45 -6.58
CA TYR A 357 -36.47 -8.54 -5.22
C TYR A 357 -35.26 -9.47 -5.25
N PRO A 358 -34.05 -8.97 -5.51
CA PRO A 358 -32.84 -9.79 -5.51
C PRO A 358 -32.66 -10.50 -4.16
N LYS A 359 -31.88 -11.59 -4.14
CA LYS A 359 -31.49 -12.24 -2.87
C LYS A 359 -30.66 -11.28 -2.01
N VAL A 360 -30.00 -10.31 -2.63
CA VAL A 360 -29.18 -9.31 -1.95
C VAL A 360 -30.02 -8.14 -1.39
N HIS A 361 -29.45 -7.35 -0.49
CA HIS A 361 -30.05 -6.17 0.17
C HIS A 361 -30.28 -4.96 -0.76
N LEU A 362 -30.44 -5.17 -2.07
CA LEU A 362 -30.72 -4.11 -3.05
C LEU A 362 -32.16 -4.18 -3.57
N ARG A 363 -32.74 -3.05 -3.95
CA ARG A 363 -34.02 -2.96 -4.63
C ARG A 363 -33.79 -2.32 -6.00
N PHE A 364 -34.31 -2.97 -7.04
CA PHE A 364 -34.23 -2.49 -8.41
C PHE A 364 -35.60 -2.00 -8.86
N THR A 365 -35.67 -0.70 -9.18
CA THR A 365 -36.91 -0.06 -9.62
C THR A 365 -36.69 0.54 -11.01
N GLU A 366 -37.46 0.09 -12.00
CA GLU A 366 -37.56 0.73 -13.31
C GLU A 366 -38.45 1.96 -13.19
N ILE A 367 -37.98 3.09 -13.69
CA ILE A 367 -38.74 4.34 -13.79
C ILE A 367 -38.75 4.73 -15.26
N GLU A 368 -39.94 4.79 -15.85
CA GLU A 368 -40.17 5.24 -17.21
C GLU A 368 -40.97 6.55 -17.14
N SER A 369 -40.40 7.62 -17.68
CA SER A 369 -41.01 8.96 -17.70
C SER A 369 -41.83 9.11 -18.98
N HIS A 370 -43.10 9.51 -18.86
CA HIS A 370 -44.02 9.69 -19.98
C HIS A 370 -44.08 11.14 -20.47
#